data_AF-A0A8T7CE63-F1
#
_entry.id   AF-A0A8T7CE63-F1
#
_cell.length_a   1.000
_cell.length_b   1.000
_cell.length_c   1.000
_cell.angle_alpha   90.00
_cell.angle_beta   90.00
_cell.angle_gamma   90.00
#
_symmetry.space_group_name_H-M   'P 1'
#
loop_
_entity.id
_entity.type
_entity.pdbx_description
1 polymer ?
#
loop_
_entity_poly.entity_id
_entity_poly.type
_entity_poly.pdbx_seq_one_letter_code
_entity_poly.pdbx_strand_id
1 'polypeptide(L)' 'MPGMSLWNSHPRVYLPIEKTGDARCAYCGAVFRLVERKDEIDAA' A
#
# COMPACT_ATOMS: atom_id res chain seq x y z
N MET A 1 3.58 -8.74 21.34
CA MET A 1 2.64 -8.27 22.38
C MET A 1 1.23 -8.44 21.81
N PRO A 2 0.35 -9.25 22.43
CA PRO A 2 -0.98 -9.53 21.88
C PRO A 2 -1.92 -8.36 22.19
N GLY A 3 -2.53 -7.76 21.18
CA GLY A 3 -3.61 -6.77 21.36
C GLY A 3 -3.47 -5.43 20.62
N MET A 4 -2.34 -5.15 19.97
CA MET A 4 -2.28 -4.00 19.05
C MET A 4 -2.80 -4.48 17.70
N SER A 5 -3.96 -3.99 17.31
CA SER A 5 -4.55 -4.38 16.03
C SER A 5 -3.68 -3.81 14.90
N LEU A 6 -3.33 -4.61 13.88
CA LEU A 6 -2.48 -4.13 12.78
C LEU A 6 -3.08 -2.93 12.02
N TRP A 7 -4.40 -2.72 12.13
CA TRP A 7 -5.17 -1.74 11.35
C TRP A 7 -4.86 -0.27 11.66
N ASN A 8 -4.19 0.04 12.78
CA ASN A 8 -3.83 1.41 13.17
C ASN A 8 -2.32 1.59 13.42
N SER A 9 -1.48 0.80 12.76
CA SER A 9 -0.03 0.85 12.94
C SER A 9 0.61 2.15 12.43
N HIS A 10 -0.14 3.01 11.70
CA HIS A 10 0.26 4.37 11.34
C HIS A 10 -0.95 5.24 10.92
N PRO A 11 -0.81 6.58 10.89
CA PRO A 11 -1.82 7.50 10.36
C PRO A 11 -2.11 7.27 8.88
N ARG A 12 -3.25 7.77 8.40
CA ARG A 12 -3.53 7.83 6.95
C ARG A 12 -2.53 8.78 6.29
N VAL A 13 -1.90 8.31 5.20
CA VAL A 13 -0.88 9.06 4.44
C VAL A 13 -1.14 8.99 2.95
N TYR A 14 -0.59 9.95 2.20
CA TYR A 14 -0.63 9.97 0.74
C TYR A 14 0.72 9.52 0.19
N LEU A 15 0.70 8.59 -0.77
CA LEU A 15 1.87 8.08 -1.45
C LEU A 15 1.92 8.65 -2.88
N PRO A 16 3.05 9.22 -3.34
CA PRO A 16 3.16 9.84 -4.66
C PRO A 16 3.38 8.80 -5.77
N ILE A 17 2.44 7.87 -5.95
CA ILE A 17 2.60 6.70 -6.85
C ILE A 17 2.48 7.07 -8.34
N GLU A 18 1.87 8.21 -8.65
CA GLU A 18 1.58 8.66 -10.02
C GLU A 18 2.85 8.91 -10.85
N LYS A 19 3.97 9.23 -10.20
CA LYS A 19 5.23 9.57 -10.90
C LYS A 19 6.11 8.35 -11.21
N THR A 20 6.04 7.33 -10.37
CA THR A 20 6.96 6.17 -10.40
C THR A 20 6.27 4.87 -10.80
N GLY A 21 4.94 4.77 -10.65
CA GLY A 21 4.18 3.53 -10.90
C GLY A 21 4.20 2.55 -9.71
N ASP A 22 5.08 2.74 -8.73
CA ASP A 22 5.05 2.06 -7.44
C ASP A 22 5.52 2.98 -6.31
N ALA A 23 5.09 2.68 -5.08
CA ALA A 23 5.57 3.36 -3.89
C ALA A 23 5.53 2.45 -2.66
N ARG A 24 6.45 2.74 -1.72
CA ARG A 24 6.53 2.05 -0.44
C ARG A 24 6.05 2.93 0.69
N CYS A 25 5.18 2.41 1.55
CA CYS A 25 4.80 3.08 2.78
C CYS A 25 5.99 3.17 3.74
N ALA A 26 6.35 4.39 4.16
CA ALA A 26 7.45 4.63 5.10
C ALA A 26 7.20 4.08 6.51
N TYR A 27 5.95 3.72 6.83
CA TYR A 27 5.57 3.26 8.17
C TYR A 27 5.43 1.73 8.23
N CYS A 28 4.52 1.15 7.46
CA CYS A 28 4.29 -0.30 7.47
C CYS A 28 5.14 -1.07 6.46
N GLY A 29 5.86 -0.38 5.58
CA GLY A 29 6.69 -1.01 4.55
C GLY A 29 5.93 -1.66 3.40
N ALA A 30 4.60 -1.59 3.38
CA ALA A 30 3.78 -2.10 2.27
C ALA A 30 4.16 -1.45 0.94
N VAL A 31 4.21 -2.26 -0.11
CA VAL A 31 4.54 -1.82 -1.48
C VAL A 31 3.24 -1.79 -2.29
N PHE A 32 2.93 -0.63 -2.85
CA PHE A 32 1.79 -0.40 -3.72
C PHE A 32 2.28 -0.25 -5.15
N ARG A 33 1.62 -0.91 -6.09
CA ARG A 33 1.86 -0.77 -7.54
C ARG A 33 0.60 -0.22 -8.18
N LEU A 34 0.77 0.79 -9.03
CA LEU A 34 -0.28 1.33 -9.87
C LEU A 34 -0.53 0.35 -11.01
N VAL A 35 -1.77 -0.14 -11.10
CA VAL A 35 -2.23 -0.99 -12.21
C VAL A 35 -3.17 -0.19 -13.09
N GLU A 36 -3.06 -0.33 -14.41
CA GLU A 36 -3.89 0.39 -15.37
C GLU A 36 -5.31 -0.19 -15.43
N ARG A 37 -5.47 -1.48 -15.11
CA ARG A 37 -6.77 -2.16 -15.03
C ARG A 37 -6.84 -3.08 -13.83
N LYS A 38 -8.03 -3.12 -13.23
CA LYS A 38 -8.32 -3.97 -12.08
C LYS A 38 -8.36 -5.45 -12.44
N ASP A 39 -8.74 -5.78 -13.68
CA ASP A 39 -8.87 -7.14 -14.19
C ASP A 39 -7.55 -7.94 -14.17
N GLU A 40 -6.41 -7.24 -14.10
CA GLU A 40 -5.07 -7.83 -14.07
C GLU A 40 -4.62 -8.25 -12.66
N ILE A 41 -5.30 -7.80 -11.60
CA ILE A 41 -4.97 -8.16 -10.21
C ILE A 41 -5.63 -9.47 -9.78
N ASP A 42 -6.84 -9.76 -10.27
CA ASP A 42 -7.63 -10.94 -9.84
C ASP A 42 -7.25 -12.23 -10.59
N ALA A 43 -6.31 -12.16 -11.54
CA ALA A 43 -5.86 -13.28 -12.37
C ALA A 43 -4.55 -13.95 -11.90
N ALA A 44 -3.97 -13.48 -10.79
CA ALA A 44 -2.73 -13.98 -10.19
C ALA A 44 -2.98 -14.67 -8.83
#